data_AF-A0A8T5Q7D1-F1
#
_entry.id   AF-A0A8T5Q7D1-F1
#
_cell.length_a   1.000
_cell.length_b   1.000
_cell.length_c   1.000
_cell.angle_alpha   90.00
_cell.angle_beta   90.00
_cell.angle_gamma   90.00
#
_symmetry.space_group_name_H-M   'P 1'
#
loop_
_entity.id
_entity.type
_entity.pdbx_description
1 polymer ?
#
loop_
_entity_poly.entity_id
_entity_poly.type
_entity_poly.pdbx_seq_one_letter_code
_entity_poly.pdbx_strand_id
1 'polypeptide(L)'
;MKKGQGLSLNVIIIAAIALIVLVVLVAIFTGRMGTWTESLRREETKYCGPVPAGKTGTSVGGTVKSTSAGCGDLETQVYGIFQDVAVNRICCVPE
;
A
#
# COMPACT_ATOMS: atom_id res chain seq x y z
N MET A 1 -12.84 -49.83 -35.88
CA MET A 1 -13.25 -49.42 -34.52
C MET A 1 -13.73 -47.98 -34.59
N LYS A 2 -15.04 -47.73 -34.41
CA LYS A 2 -15.61 -46.37 -34.48
C LYS A 2 -15.21 -45.59 -33.22
N LYS A 3 -14.04 -44.93 -33.23
CA LYS A 3 -13.62 -43.94 -32.23
C LYS A 3 -14.32 -42.61 -32.52
N GLY A 4 -15.63 -42.64 -32.47
CA GLY A 4 -16.49 -41.45 -32.49
C GLY A 4 -17.10 -41.27 -31.12
N GLN A 5 -16.27 -41.17 -30.08
CA GLN A 5 -16.73 -40.65 -28.79
C GLN A 5 -16.91 -39.15 -29.00
N GLY A 6 -18.13 -38.74 -29.35
CA GLY A 6 -18.55 -37.37 -29.10
C GLY A 6 -18.21 -37.07 -27.65
N LEU A 7 -17.46 -36.00 -27.39
CA LEU A 7 -17.20 -35.54 -26.04
C LEU A 7 -18.56 -35.54 -25.33
N SER A 8 -18.70 -36.36 -24.29
CA SER A 8 -19.95 -36.48 -23.57
C SER A 8 -20.44 -35.08 -23.21
N LEU A 9 -21.73 -34.82 -23.41
CA LEU A 9 -22.32 -33.51 -23.13
C LEU A 9 -21.95 -33.03 -21.70
N ASN A 10 -21.81 -33.98 -20.76
CA ASN A 10 -21.35 -33.72 -19.40
C ASN A 10 -19.93 -33.13 -19.35
N VAL A 11 -19.00 -33.58 -20.20
CA VAL A 11 -17.62 -33.07 -20.26
C VAL A 11 -17.61 -31.63 -20.75
N ILE A 12 -18.43 -31.31 -21.75
CA ILE A 12 -18.57 -29.95 -22.29
C ILE A 12 -19.12 -29.02 -21.21
N ILE A 13 -20.14 -29.45 -20.47
CA ILE A 13 -20.74 -28.69 -19.37
C ILE A 13 -19.71 -28.44 -18.26
N ILE A 14 -18.97 -29.46 -17.83
CA ILE A 14 -17.94 -29.33 -16.78
C ILE A 14 -16.83 -28.37 -17.22
N ALA A 15 -16.37 -28.48 -18.47
CA ALA A 15 -15.34 -27.59 -19.01
C ALA A 15 -15.79 -26.12 -19.03
N ALA A 16 -17.05 -25.86 -19.40
CA ALA A 16 -17.62 -24.51 -19.38
C ALA A 16 -17.70 -23.93 -17.97
N ILE A 17 -18.17 -24.72 -16.99
CA ILE A 17 -18.25 -24.29 -15.58
C ILE A 17 -16.86 -23.99 -15.03
N ALA A 18 -15.88 -24.85 -15.28
CA ALA A 18 -14.51 -24.66 -14.83
C ALA A 18 -13.90 -23.36 -15.39
N LEU A 19 -14.16 -23.05 -16.67
CA LEU A 19 -13.69 -21.83 -17.31
C LEU A 19 -14.34 -20.59 -16.70
N ILE A 20 -15.65 -20.62 -16.45
CA ILE A 20 -16.37 -19.51 -15.79
C ILE A 20 -15.80 -19.25 -14.39
N VAL A 21 -15.61 -20.29 -13.59
CA VAL A 21 -15.03 -20.15 -12.25
C VAL A 21 -13.64 -19.54 -12.31
N LEU A 22 -12.79 -19.99 -13.25
CA LEU A 22 -11.47 -19.43 -13.45
C LEU A 22 -11.53 -17.93 -13.76
N VAL A 23 -12.40 -17.51 -14.68
CA VAL A 23 -12.56 -16.09 -15.06
C VAL A 23 -13.01 -15.26 -13.86
N VAL A 24 -13.99 -15.75 -13.09
CA VAL A 24 -14.49 -15.06 -11.89
C VAL A 24 -13.38 -14.89 -10.85
N LEU A 25 -12.59 -15.94 -10.61
CA LEU A 25 -11.45 -15.85 -9.71
C LEU A 25 -10.46 -14.79 -10.18
N VAL A 26 -10.02 -14.86 -11.45
CA VAL A 26 -9.07 -13.88 -12.01
C VAL A 26 -9.61 -12.45 -11.89
N ALA A 27 -10.89 -12.22 -12.15
CA ALA A 27 -11.51 -10.90 -12.05
C ALA A 27 -11.54 -10.35 -10.62
N ILE A 28 -11.87 -11.18 -9.62
CA ILE A 28 -11.86 -10.78 -8.20
C ILE A 28 -10.42 -10.53 -7.74
N PHE A 29 -9.50 -11.43 -8.11
CA PHE A 29 -8.09 -11.32 -7.74
C PHE A 29 -7.45 -10.06 -8.36
N THR A 30 -7.68 -9.78 -9.65
CA THR A 30 -7.15 -8.58 -10.30
C THR A 30 -7.83 -7.29 -9.82
N GLY A 31 -9.15 -7.30 -9.60
CA GLY A 31 -9.88 -6.15 -9.04
C GLY A 31 -9.41 -5.76 -7.64
N ARG A 32 -9.13 -6.74 -6.78
CA ARG A 32 -8.62 -6.50 -5.42
C ARG A 32 -7.13 -6.13 -5.41
N MET A 33 -6.33 -6.65 -6.34
CA MET A 33 -4.93 -6.25 -6.48
C MET A 33 -4.79 -4.81 -6.97
N GLY A 34 -5.65 -4.35 -7.89
CA GLY A 34 -5.62 -2.97 -8.39
C GLY A 34 -5.84 -1.92 -7.30
N THR A 35 -6.74 -2.19 -6.36
CA THR A 35 -6.96 -1.29 -5.21
C THR A 35 -5.82 -1.35 -4.20
N TRP A 36 -5.22 -2.52 -3.98
CA TRP A 36 -4.06 -2.68 -3.10
C TRP A 36 -2.80 -1.98 -3.64
N THR A 37 -2.55 -2.03 -4.95
CA THR A 37 -1.43 -1.33 -5.57
C THR A 37 -1.55 0.18 -5.43
N GLU A 38 -2.75 0.75 -5.44
CA GLU A 38 -2.95 2.19 -5.23
C GLU A 38 -2.65 2.60 -3.77
N SER A 39 -2.96 1.71 -2.80
CA SER A 39 -2.56 1.91 -1.41
C SER A 39 -1.05 1.80 -1.19
N LEU A 40 -0.35 0.97 -1.96
CA LEU A 40 1.11 0.81 -1.88
C LEU A 40 1.89 1.85 -2.69
N ARG A 41 1.32 2.37 -3.78
CA ARG A 41 1.95 3.40 -4.62
C ARG A 41 1.88 4.79 -3.98
N ARG A 42 1.09 4.95 -2.93
CA ARG A 42 1.36 5.95 -1.91
C ARG A 42 2.58 5.47 -1.12
N GLU A 43 3.77 5.69 -1.69
CA GLU A 43 4.90 6.08 -0.85
C GLU A 43 4.41 7.31 -0.08
N GLU A 44 3.88 7.10 1.12
CA GLU A 44 3.54 8.21 2.00
C GLU A 44 4.84 8.93 2.28
N THR A 45 5.09 10.00 1.54
CA THR A 45 6.13 10.95 1.89
C THR A 45 5.70 11.53 3.23
N LYS A 46 6.30 10.99 4.29
CA LYS A 46 6.08 11.43 5.65
C LYS A 46 6.86 12.71 5.88
N TYR A 47 6.22 13.67 6.53
CA TYR A 47 6.82 14.91 6.98
C TYR A 47 6.70 14.95 8.49
N CYS A 48 7.76 15.38 9.16
CA CYS A 48 7.73 15.67 10.58
C CYS A 48 6.81 16.86 10.85
N GLY A 49 7.10 17.98 10.16
CA GLY A 49 6.32 19.20 10.20
C GLY A 49 5.18 19.22 9.18
N PRO A 50 4.57 20.40 8.93
CA PRO A 50 3.49 20.54 7.97
C PRO A 50 3.95 20.20 6.55
N VAL A 51 3.06 19.58 5.77
CA VAL A 51 3.34 19.22 4.38
C VAL A 51 3.51 20.50 3.55
N PRO A 52 4.60 20.66 2.77
CA PRO A 52 4.80 21.83 1.92
C PRO A 52 3.69 22.00 0.88
N ALA A 53 3.34 23.25 0.55
CA ALA A 53 2.34 23.54 -0.48
C ALA A 53 2.72 22.90 -1.83
N GLY A 54 1.77 22.22 -2.47
CA GLY A 54 1.99 21.53 -3.75
C GLY A 54 2.67 20.15 -3.62
N LYS A 55 2.90 19.65 -2.40
CA LYS A 55 3.30 18.26 -2.14
C LYS A 55 2.13 17.50 -1.53
N THR A 56 2.08 16.20 -1.81
CA THR A 56 1.14 15.26 -1.20
C THR A 56 1.90 14.38 -0.23
N GLY A 57 1.49 14.31 1.02
CA GLY A 57 2.16 13.49 2.04
C GLY A 57 1.40 13.53 3.36
N THR A 58 1.97 12.88 4.37
CA THR A 58 1.36 12.77 5.70
C THR A 58 2.24 13.47 6.70
N SER A 59 1.70 14.44 7.44
CA SER A 59 2.39 15.12 8.53
C SER A 59 2.14 14.39 9.84
N VAL A 60 3.17 14.20 10.66
CA VAL A 60 3.03 13.69 12.03
C VAL A 60 2.81 14.80 13.06
N GLY A 61 2.65 16.06 12.63
CA GLY A 61 2.37 17.18 13.54
C GLY A 61 3.51 17.54 14.49
N GLY A 62 4.74 17.16 14.14
CA GLY A 62 5.93 17.42 14.95
C GLY A 62 6.73 18.63 14.51
N THR A 63 7.84 18.85 15.21
CA THR A 63 8.86 19.84 14.89
C THR A 63 10.21 19.16 14.69
N VAL A 64 10.97 19.65 13.70
CA VAL A 64 12.31 19.14 13.40
C VAL A 64 13.31 19.85 14.30
N LYS A 65 13.99 19.10 15.18
CA LYS A 65 15.02 19.60 16.09
C LYS A 65 16.39 19.00 15.79
N SER A 66 17.45 19.62 16.30
CA SER A 66 18.81 19.06 16.18
C SER A 66 18.95 17.83 17.08
N THR A 67 19.66 16.80 16.62
CA THR A 67 19.97 15.61 17.45
C THR A 67 20.70 15.99 18.75
N SER A 68 21.47 17.08 18.74
CA SER A 68 22.19 17.57 19.93
C SER A 68 21.30 18.26 20.97
N ALA A 69 20.14 18.78 20.55
CA ALA A 69 19.20 19.45 21.45
C ALA A 69 18.21 18.47 22.08
N GLY A 70 17.97 17.32 21.44
CA GLY A 70 16.94 16.37 21.87
C GLY A 70 15.52 16.92 21.66
N CYS A 71 14.53 16.13 22.08
CA CYS A 71 13.16 16.61 22.25
C CYS A 71 13.01 17.21 23.66
N GLY A 72 12.08 18.16 23.82
CA GLY A 72 11.81 18.77 25.14
C GLY A 72 11.07 17.83 26.09
N ASP A 73 10.86 18.26 27.34
CA ASP A 73 10.22 17.44 28.39
C ASP A 73 8.76 17.04 28.10
N LEU A 74 8.11 17.68 27.12
CA LEU A 74 6.71 17.42 26.71
C LEU A 74 6.62 16.90 25.26
N GLU A 75 7.73 16.46 24.69
CA GLU A 75 7.80 15.98 23.32
C GLU A 75 8.45 14.60 23.27
N THR A 76 7.91 13.73 22.43
CA THR A 76 8.48 12.41 22.18
C THR A 76 9.16 12.35 20.81
N GLN A 77 10.34 11.73 20.75
CA GLN A 77 11.02 11.47 19.48
C GLN A 77 10.28 10.39 18.69
N VAL A 78 9.85 10.73 17.47
CA VAL A 78 9.24 9.77 16.54
C VAL A 78 10.29 9.31 15.54
N TYR A 79 10.46 7.99 15.45
CA TYR A 79 11.36 7.36 14.51
C TYR A 79 10.63 7.05 13.19
N GLY A 80 11.29 7.35 12.08
CA GLY A 80 10.74 7.13 10.75
C GLY A 80 11.59 7.76 9.66
N ILE A 81 11.22 7.49 8.42
CA ILE A 81 11.81 8.14 7.24
C ILE A 81 10.93 9.35 6.94
N PHE A 82 11.48 10.55 7.14
CA PHE A 82 10.80 11.82 6.89
C PHE A 82 11.51 12.58 5.78
N GLN A 83 10.76 13.24 4.90
CA GLN A 83 11.34 14.02 3.81
C GLN A 83 11.98 15.34 4.26
N ASP A 84 11.54 15.88 5.40
CA ASP A 84 11.98 17.16 5.97
C ASP A 84 13.01 17.02 7.09
N VAL A 85 13.34 15.78 7.49
CA VAL A 85 14.37 15.50 8.51
C VAL A 85 15.69 15.14 7.83
N ALA A 86 16.61 16.10 7.81
CA ALA A 86 17.96 15.90 7.30
C ALA A 86 18.87 15.17 8.31
N VAL A 87 20.10 14.84 7.89
CA VAL A 87 21.13 14.26 8.76
C VAL A 87 21.38 15.15 9.98
N ASN A 88 21.56 14.54 11.16
CA ASN A 88 21.71 15.22 12.46
C ASN A 88 20.47 16.03 12.91
N ARG A 89 19.29 15.70 12.38
CA ARG A 89 18.02 16.19 12.91
C ARG A 89 17.12 15.04 13.33
N ILE A 90 16.21 15.32 14.23
CA ILE A 90 15.22 14.39 14.77
C ILE A 90 13.83 15.01 14.69
N CYS A 91 12.80 14.16 14.64
CA CYS A 91 11.40 14.59 14.69
C CYS A 91 10.86 14.46 16.10
N CYS A 92 10.34 15.56 16.65
CA CYS A 92 9.75 15.63 17.98
C CYS A 92 8.27 15.97 17.87
N VAL A 93 7.40 15.15 18.44
CA VAL A 93 5.95 15.37 18.44
C VAL A 93 5.50 15.68 19.87
N PRO A 94 4.68 16.71 20.10
CA PRO A 94 4.12 16.96 21.42
C PRO A 94 3.23 15.78 21.86
N GLU A 95 3.35 15.35 23.12
CA GLU A 95 2.43 14.36 23.70
C GLU A 95 0.98 14.85 23.77
#